data_AF-I2Q194-F1
#
_entry.id   AF-I2Q194-F1
#
_cell.length_a   1.000
_cell.length_b   1.000
_cell.length_c   1.000
_cell.angle_alpha   90.00
_cell.angle_beta   90.00
_cell.angle_gamma   90.00
#
_symmetry.space_group_name_H-M   'P 1'
#
loop_
_entity.id
_entity.type
_entity.pdbx_description
1 polymer ?
#
loop_
_entity_poly.entity_id
_entity_poly.type
_entity_poly.pdbx_seq_one_letter_code
_entity_poly.pdbx_strand_id
1 'polypeptide(L)'
;MAVAIRCLAILCFLAACLISNRAMARTEAMVGGPCRYASFPGKATIVSVGPVPPGDSGNFPPTPYPPLAVTFTFAPDAPVAGEPDAPHAFTLANGMPPGLRYVERYGLAPGSVLPCELRRIRHGTCTPVLYVFPRIDAADYFELERP
;
A
#
# COMPACT_ATOMS: atom_id res chain seq x y z
N MET A 1 -57.50 5.65 55.95
CA MET A 1 -57.56 6.21 54.59
C MET A 1 -56.80 7.54 54.55
N ALA A 2 -55.50 7.54 54.22
CA ALA A 2 -54.72 8.76 53.91
C ALA A 2 -53.27 8.45 53.48
N VAL A 3 -52.73 7.28 53.85
CA VAL A 3 -51.31 6.95 53.59
C VAL A 3 -51.12 6.18 52.28
N ALA A 4 -52.07 5.33 51.88
CA ALA A 4 -51.94 4.49 50.69
C ALA A 4 -51.99 5.24 49.34
N ILE A 5 -52.50 6.48 49.32
CA ILE A 5 -52.64 7.26 48.09
C ILE A 5 -51.33 7.99 47.73
N ARG A 6 -50.42 8.19 48.69
CA ARG A 6 -49.13 8.85 48.44
C ARG A 6 -48.06 7.95 47.82
N CYS A 7 -48.21 6.63 47.90
CA CYS A 7 -47.27 5.70 47.26
C CYS A 7 -47.51 5.53 45.75
N LEU A 8 -48.74 5.76 45.27
CA LEU A 8 -49.07 5.61 43.84
C LEU A 8 -48.55 6.78 42.98
N ALA A 9 -48.28 7.93 43.58
CA ALA A 9 -47.69 9.08 42.87
C ALA A 9 -46.17 8.98 42.67
N ILE A 10 -45.47 8.13 43.43
CA ILE A 10 -44.00 7.96 43.34
C ILE A 10 -43.63 6.91 42.27
N LEU A 11 -44.52 5.97 41.97
CA LEU A 11 -44.30 4.94 40.94
C LEU A 11 -44.41 5.48 39.50
N CYS A 12 -45.11 6.59 39.26
CA CYS A 12 -45.20 7.18 37.91
C CYS A 12 -43.99 8.06 37.53
N PHE A 13 -43.17 8.51 38.49
CA PHE A 13 -42.02 9.39 38.20
C PHE A 13 -40.75 8.63 37.81
N LEU A 14 -40.66 7.33 38.09
CA LEU A 14 -39.52 6.48 37.71
C LEU A 14 -39.65 5.86 36.31
N ALA A 15 -40.83 5.92 35.69
CA ALA A 15 -41.05 5.37 34.34
C ALA A 15 -40.69 6.36 33.20
N ALA A 16 -40.41 7.63 33.51
CA ALA A 16 -40.25 8.69 32.50
C ALA A 16 -38.80 8.94 32.04
N CYS A 17 -37.79 8.27 32.61
CA CYS A 17 -36.37 8.51 32.28
C CYS A 17 -35.70 7.43 31.40
N LEU A 18 -36.43 6.42 30.92
CA LEU A 18 -35.86 5.38 30.05
C LEU A 18 -36.39 5.43 28.62
N ILE A 19 -36.81 6.61 28.15
CA ILE A 19 -36.88 6.88 26.71
C ILE A 19 -35.43 6.97 26.24
N SER A 20 -34.85 5.81 25.96
CA SER A 20 -33.55 5.70 25.33
C SER A 20 -33.60 6.49 24.03
N ASN A 21 -32.88 7.60 24.00
CA ASN A 21 -32.51 8.30 22.79
C ASN A 21 -31.81 7.25 21.91
N ARG A 22 -32.54 6.59 21.01
CA ARG A 22 -31.91 5.91 19.88
C ARG A 22 -31.39 7.03 19.01
N ALA A 23 -30.21 7.53 19.36
CA ALA A 23 -29.37 8.26 18.45
C ALA A 23 -29.34 7.43 17.18
N MET A 24 -29.98 7.96 16.14
CA MET A 24 -29.90 7.44 14.80
C MET A 24 -28.46 7.68 14.37
N ALA A 25 -27.57 6.80 14.83
CA ALA A 25 -26.22 6.69 14.31
C ALA A 25 -26.43 6.35 12.84
N ARG A 26 -26.37 7.38 11.99
CA ARG A 26 -26.03 7.20 10.60
C ARG A 26 -24.79 6.32 10.64
N THR A 27 -24.95 5.05 10.29
CA THR A 27 -23.81 4.27 9.85
C THR A 27 -23.41 4.98 8.57
N GLU A 28 -22.49 5.94 8.67
CA GLU A 28 -21.73 6.36 7.51
C GLU A 28 -21.26 5.05 6.89
N ALA A 29 -21.74 4.76 5.68
CA ALA A 29 -21.33 3.56 4.98
C ALA A 29 -19.81 3.60 4.97
N MET A 30 -19.17 2.62 5.59
CA MET A 30 -17.71 2.54 5.65
C MET A 30 -17.21 2.49 4.21
N VAL A 31 -16.73 3.63 3.69
CA VAL A 31 -16.14 3.71 2.37
C VAL A 31 -14.69 3.27 2.52
N GLY A 32 -14.44 2.00 2.22
CA GLY A 32 -13.11 1.40 2.24
C GLY A 32 -13.07 0.08 2.99
N GLY A 33 -12.42 -0.90 2.38
CA GLY A 33 -12.06 -2.18 2.98
C GLY A 33 -10.63 -2.55 2.54
N PRO A 34 -10.01 -3.59 3.13
CA PRO A 34 -8.66 -3.98 2.76
C PRO A 34 -8.56 -4.28 1.26
N CYS A 35 -7.49 -3.80 0.63
CA CYS A 35 -7.24 -4.04 -0.77
C CYS A 35 -6.96 -5.52 -1.02
N ARG A 36 -7.59 -6.07 -2.05
CA ARG A 36 -7.38 -7.46 -2.47
C ARG A 36 -6.70 -7.47 -3.82
N TYR A 37 -5.73 -8.35 -3.97
CA TYR A 37 -4.92 -8.47 -5.18
C TYR A 37 -5.05 -9.88 -5.77
N ALA A 38 -4.98 -9.97 -7.09
CA ALA A 38 -4.63 -11.20 -7.80
C ALA A 38 -3.11 -11.23 -7.98
N SER A 39 -2.51 -12.39 -7.73
CA SER A 39 -1.08 -12.61 -7.70
C SER A 39 -0.64 -13.50 -8.87
N PHE A 40 0.40 -13.08 -9.57
CA PHE A 40 0.96 -13.80 -10.72
C PHE A 40 2.47 -13.95 -10.49
N PRO A 41 2.95 -15.17 -10.17
CA PRO A 41 4.37 -15.40 -9.97
C PRO A 41 5.14 -15.33 -11.30
N GLY A 42 6.41 -15.00 -11.21
CA GLY A 42 7.31 -14.92 -12.35
C GLY A 42 8.73 -14.53 -11.94
N LYS A 43 9.45 -14.00 -12.92
CA LYS A 43 10.83 -13.53 -12.75
C LYS A 43 10.96 -12.13 -13.30
N ALA A 44 11.73 -11.31 -12.62
CA ALA A 44 12.15 -10.01 -13.11
C ALA A 44 13.64 -10.05 -13.48
N THR A 45 13.98 -9.48 -14.63
CA THR A 45 15.37 -9.32 -15.06
C THR A 45 15.71 -7.85 -15.02
N ILE A 46 16.72 -7.46 -14.23
CA ILE A 46 17.21 -6.08 -14.22
C ILE A 46 17.85 -5.78 -15.57
N VAL A 47 17.36 -4.75 -16.26
CA VAL A 47 17.81 -4.36 -17.61
C VAL A 47 18.87 -3.29 -17.53
N SER A 48 18.65 -2.26 -16.70
CA SER A 48 19.59 -1.14 -16.57
C SER A 48 19.62 -0.58 -15.16
N VAL A 49 20.78 -0.01 -14.82
CA VAL A 49 21.03 0.77 -13.62
C VAL A 49 21.89 1.94 -14.03
N GLY A 50 21.47 3.15 -13.72
CA GLY A 50 22.24 4.36 -14.02
C GLY A 50 21.65 5.59 -13.35
N PRO A 51 22.26 6.77 -13.52
CA PRO A 51 21.69 8.02 -13.00
C PRO A 51 20.29 8.25 -13.56
N VAL A 52 19.38 8.78 -12.73
CA VAL A 52 18.08 9.26 -13.23
C VAL A 52 18.33 10.34 -14.31
N PRO A 53 17.74 10.21 -15.51
CA PRO A 53 17.90 11.21 -16.56
C PRO A 53 17.45 12.60 -16.10
N PRO A 54 18.12 13.70 -16.51
CA PRO A 54 17.74 15.04 -16.07
C PRO A 54 16.27 15.39 -16.31
N GLY A 55 15.69 14.92 -17.42
CA GLY A 55 14.27 15.16 -17.77
C GLY A 55 13.27 14.40 -16.91
N ASP A 56 13.69 13.36 -16.18
CA ASP A 56 12.83 12.52 -15.34
C ASP A 56 12.95 12.84 -13.85
N SER A 57 13.88 13.71 -13.47
CA SER A 57 14.13 14.08 -12.07
C SER A 57 12.90 14.63 -11.34
N GLY A 58 11.98 15.29 -12.05
CA GLY A 58 10.70 15.78 -11.50
C GLY A 58 9.61 14.71 -11.35
N ASN A 59 9.80 13.51 -11.90
CA ASN A 59 8.83 12.41 -11.83
C ASN A 59 8.96 11.60 -10.54
N PHE A 60 10.00 11.85 -9.74
CA PHE A 60 10.31 11.11 -8.53
C PHE A 60 10.30 12.02 -7.30
N PRO A 61 9.92 11.49 -6.13
CA PRO A 61 10.14 12.22 -4.88
C PRO A 61 11.64 12.51 -4.65
N PRO A 62 12.00 13.65 -4.05
CA PRO A 62 13.40 14.03 -3.83
C PRO A 62 14.09 13.08 -2.84
N THR A 63 15.35 12.73 -3.11
CA THR A 63 16.17 11.85 -2.27
C THR A 63 17.37 12.60 -1.67
N PRO A 64 17.87 12.21 -0.48
CA PRO A 64 19.07 12.79 0.13
C PRO A 64 20.39 12.22 -0.45
N TYR A 65 20.28 11.31 -1.42
CA TYR A 65 21.38 10.64 -2.11
C TYR A 65 21.21 10.75 -3.63
N PRO A 66 22.28 10.58 -4.43
CA PRO A 66 22.18 10.52 -5.89
C PRO A 66 21.23 9.39 -6.34
N PRO A 67 20.09 9.70 -6.98
CA PRO A 67 19.10 8.69 -7.34
C PRO A 67 19.55 7.88 -8.56
N LEU A 68 19.26 6.58 -8.54
CA LEU A 68 19.49 5.68 -9.67
C LEU A 68 18.16 5.27 -10.32
N ALA A 69 18.08 5.39 -11.64
CA ALA A 69 17.07 4.74 -12.46
C ALA A 69 17.44 3.26 -12.60
N VAL A 70 16.63 2.40 -11.99
CA VAL A 70 16.71 0.95 -12.13
C VAL A 70 15.50 0.50 -12.95
N THR A 71 15.75 -0.24 -14.03
CA THR A 71 14.67 -0.82 -14.85
C THR A 71 14.73 -2.33 -14.90
N PHE A 72 13.58 -2.98 -15.04
CA PHE A 72 13.49 -4.43 -15.16
C PHE A 72 12.39 -4.83 -16.14
N THR A 73 12.52 -6.00 -16.77
CA THR A 73 11.39 -6.67 -17.44
C THR A 73 10.81 -7.73 -16.52
N PHE A 74 9.52 -8.02 -16.67
CA PHE A 74 8.83 -9.08 -15.94
C PHE A 74 8.38 -10.20 -16.90
N ALA A 75 8.72 -11.43 -16.56
CA ALA A 75 8.30 -12.64 -17.28
C ALA A 75 7.44 -13.49 -16.32
N PRO A 76 6.11 -13.52 -16.50
CA PRO A 76 5.25 -14.33 -15.64
C PRO A 76 5.39 -15.83 -15.96
N ASP A 77 5.18 -16.68 -14.95
CA ASP A 77 5.21 -18.14 -15.11
C ASP A 77 4.07 -18.66 -16.01
N ALA A 78 2.99 -17.89 -16.13
CA ALA A 78 1.87 -18.13 -17.04
C ALA A 78 1.40 -16.82 -17.68
N PRO A 79 0.82 -16.83 -18.90
CA PRO A 79 0.36 -15.60 -19.56
C PRO A 79 -0.60 -14.77 -18.70
N VAL A 80 -0.33 -13.47 -18.57
CA VAL A 80 -1.18 -12.51 -17.86
C VAL A 80 -1.74 -11.49 -18.84
N ALA A 81 -3.06 -11.45 -19.00
CA ALA A 81 -3.72 -10.57 -19.96
C ALA A 81 -3.44 -9.08 -19.65
N GLY A 82 -3.01 -8.32 -20.66
CA GLY A 82 -2.74 -6.88 -20.52
C GLY A 82 -1.51 -6.55 -19.69
N GLU A 83 -0.59 -7.50 -19.50
CA GLU A 83 0.77 -7.20 -19.03
C GLU A 83 1.57 -6.59 -20.18
N PRO A 84 2.14 -5.38 -20.04
CA PRO A 84 2.88 -4.77 -21.11
C PRO A 84 4.23 -5.47 -21.31
N ASP A 85 4.61 -5.66 -22.57
CA ASP A 85 5.95 -6.12 -22.94
C ASP A 85 6.91 -4.91 -23.00
N ALA A 86 7.14 -4.28 -21.85
CA ALA A 86 7.98 -3.11 -21.73
C ALA A 86 8.72 -3.10 -20.39
N PRO A 87 9.93 -2.49 -20.31
CA PRO A 87 10.60 -2.32 -19.03
C PRO A 87 9.80 -1.47 -18.04
N HIS A 88 9.87 -1.85 -16.77
CA HIS A 88 9.29 -1.14 -15.64
C HIS A 88 10.38 -0.45 -14.83
N ALA A 89 10.05 0.68 -14.21
CA ALA A 89 10.92 1.29 -13.22
C ALA A 89 10.79 0.56 -11.88
N PHE A 90 11.92 0.29 -11.24
CA PHE A 90 11.97 -0.13 -9.84
C PHE A 90 12.03 1.10 -8.94
N THR A 91 11.16 1.16 -7.95
CA THR A 91 11.14 2.20 -6.92
C THR A 91 11.01 1.56 -5.53
N LEU A 92 11.41 2.30 -4.50
CA LEU A 92 11.09 2.00 -3.12
C LEU A 92 9.56 2.10 -2.91
N ALA A 93 9.05 1.56 -1.80
CA ALA A 93 7.61 1.49 -1.54
C ALA A 93 6.93 2.87 -1.47
N ASN A 94 7.69 3.95 -1.21
CA ASN A 94 7.23 5.33 -1.23
C ASN A 94 7.37 6.03 -2.60
N GLY A 95 7.79 5.30 -3.64
CA GLY A 95 7.99 5.81 -4.99
C GLY A 95 9.36 6.45 -5.25
N MET A 96 10.25 6.52 -4.26
CA MET A 96 11.61 7.03 -4.45
C MET A 96 12.45 6.08 -5.32
N PRO A 97 13.32 6.59 -6.19
CA PRO A 97 14.36 5.80 -6.83
C PRO A 97 15.38 5.34 -5.77
N PRO A 98 15.95 4.13 -5.89
CA PRO A 98 16.97 3.68 -4.96
C PRO A 98 18.29 4.44 -5.15
N GLY A 99 19.13 4.46 -4.11
CA GLY A 99 20.52 4.89 -4.20
C GLY A 99 21.47 3.72 -4.44
N LEU A 100 22.76 4.04 -4.53
CA LEU A 100 23.80 3.06 -4.81
C LEU A 100 23.88 1.96 -3.74
N ARG A 101 23.78 2.30 -2.46
CA ARG A 101 23.95 1.31 -1.39
C ARG A 101 22.77 0.34 -1.36
N TYR A 102 21.56 0.80 -1.69
CA TYR A 102 20.39 -0.07 -1.81
C TYR A 102 20.54 -1.04 -2.99
N VAL A 103 20.95 -0.52 -4.15
CA VAL A 103 21.23 -1.33 -5.35
C VAL A 103 22.25 -2.42 -5.05
N GLU A 104 23.35 -2.08 -4.36
CA GLU A 104 24.38 -3.03 -3.97
C GLU A 104 23.87 -4.06 -2.94
N ARG A 105 23.19 -3.61 -1.87
CA ARG A 105 22.65 -4.48 -0.81
C ARG A 105 21.75 -5.58 -1.36
N TYR A 106 20.90 -5.22 -2.33
CA TYR A 106 19.90 -6.14 -2.89
C TYR A 106 20.33 -6.80 -4.21
N GLY A 107 21.55 -6.54 -4.68
CA GLY A 107 22.07 -7.14 -5.91
C GLY A 107 21.29 -6.74 -7.16
N LEU A 108 20.84 -5.48 -7.25
CA LEU A 108 20.09 -4.95 -8.39
C LEU A 108 21.01 -4.60 -9.57
N ALA A 109 21.86 -5.53 -10.02
CA ALA A 109 22.77 -5.28 -11.14
C ALA A 109 22.15 -5.68 -12.49
N PRO A 110 22.49 -5.03 -13.62
CA PRO A 110 22.04 -5.46 -14.95
C PRO A 110 22.30 -6.95 -15.20
N GLY A 111 21.31 -7.64 -15.74
CA GLY A 111 21.32 -9.10 -15.96
C GLY A 111 20.91 -9.93 -14.74
N SER A 112 20.74 -9.33 -13.56
CA SER A 112 20.27 -10.06 -12.37
C SER A 112 18.83 -10.53 -12.56
N VAL A 113 18.59 -11.82 -12.29
CA VAL A 113 17.27 -12.44 -12.38
C VAL A 113 16.75 -12.72 -10.97
N LEU A 114 15.61 -12.13 -10.64
CA LEU A 114 15.04 -12.14 -9.30
C LEU A 114 13.63 -12.74 -9.32
N PRO A 115 13.22 -13.53 -8.32
CA PRO A 115 11.81 -13.87 -8.14
C PRO A 115 10.98 -12.59 -8.01
N CYS A 116 9.89 -12.52 -8.77
CA CYS A 116 8.99 -11.37 -8.77
C CYS A 116 7.55 -11.83 -8.87
N GLU A 117 6.66 -11.15 -8.16
CA GLU A 117 5.23 -11.40 -8.18
C GLU A 117 4.52 -10.13 -8.65
N LEU A 118 3.82 -10.22 -9.77
CA LEU A 118 2.90 -9.19 -10.21
C LEU A 118 1.61 -9.29 -9.38
N ARG A 119 1.22 -8.19 -8.73
CA ARG A 119 -0.05 -8.07 -8.01
C ARG A 119 -0.93 -7.04 -8.70
N ARG A 120 -2.15 -7.44 -9.06
CA ARG A 120 -3.16 -6.55 -9.65
C ARG A 120 -4.36 -6.41 -8.75
N ILE A 121 -4.77 -5.18 -8.48
CA ILE A 121 -5.90 -4.91 -7.59
C ILE A 121 -7.19 -5.53 -8.15
N ARG A 122 -7.98 -6.14 -7.26
CA ARG A 122 -9.30 -6.71 -7.54
C ARG A 122 -10.40 -6.01 -6.77
N HIS A 123 -10.05 -5.40 -5.64
CA HIS A 123 -10.97 -4.68 -4.77
C HIS A 123 -10.22 -3.61 -3.97
N GLY A 124 -10.85 -2.46 -3.76
CA GLY A 124 -10.26 -1.29 -3.07
C GLY A 124 -9.70 -0.24 -4.04
N THR A 125 -9.04 0.78 -3.50
CA THR A 125 -8.49 1.94 -4.23
C THR A 125 -6.99 2.13 -3.99
N CYS A 126 -6.28 1.06 -3.61
CA CYS A 126 -4.82 1.06 -3.49
C CYS A 126 -4.14 1.08 -4.86
N THR A 127 -2.80 1.00 -4.86
CA THR A 127 -1.98 0.92 -6.09
C THR A 127 -2.47 -0.19 -7.01
N PRO A 128 -2.87 0.12 -8.26
CA PRO A 128 -3.51 -0.85 -9.15
C PRO A 128 -2.62 -2.03 -9.55
N VAL A 129 -1.31 -1.78 -9.73
CA VAL A 129 -0.32 -2.75 -10.17
C VAL A 129 0.91 -2.62 -9.27
N LEU A 130 1.41 -3.76 -8.78
CA LEU A 130 2.63 -3.84 -7.98
C LEU A 130 3.51 -4.97 -8.51
N TYR A 131 4.83 -4.76 -8.50
CA TYR A 131 5.83 -5.80 -8.68
C TYR A 131 6.49 -6.03 -7.34
N VAL A 132 6.26 -7.19 -6.74
CA VAL A 132 6.76 -7.55 -5.42
C VAL A 132 7.94 -8.50 -5.56
N PHE A 133 9.06 -8.12 -4.98
CA PHE A 133 10.29 -8.91 -4.98
C PHE A 133 10.45 -9.54 -3.59
N PRO A 134 10.19 -10.84 -3.39
CA PRO A 134 10.09 -11.44 -2.05
C PRO A 134 11.37 -11.39 -1.21
N ARG A 135 12.52 -11.13 -1.85
CA ARG A 135 13.84 -11.05 -1.19
C ARG A 135 14.36 -9.62 -1.06
N ILE A 136 13.57 -8.63 -1.47
CA ILE A 136 13.92 -7.22 -1.42
C ILE A 136 12.88 -6.53 -0.57
N ASP A 137 13.34 -5.87 0.50
CA ASP A 137 12.48 -5.03 1.30
C ASP A 137 12.42 -3.63 0.68
N ALA A 138 11.39 -3.38 -0.13
CA ALA A 138 11.16 -2.07 -0.76
C ALA A 138 10.94 -0.93 0.25
N ALA A 139 10.74 -1.24 1.53
CA ALA A 139 10.63 -0.27 2.60
C ALA A 139 11.91 -0.19 3.47
N ASP A 140 13.01 -0.79 3.04
CA ASP A 140 14.32 -0.62 3.69
C ASP A 140 14.91 0.75 3.34
N TYR A 141 14.52 1.76 4.12
CA TYR A 141 14.86 3.17 3.93
C TYR A 141 16.20 3.58 4.55
N PHE A 142 17.13 2.64 4.77
CA PHE A 142 18.41 2.91 5.43
C PHE A 142 19.28 3.98 4.75
N GLU A 143 19.05 4.28 3.47
CA GLU A 143 19.74 5.39 2.77
C GLU A 143 19.14 6.77 3.08
N LEU A 144 17.94 6.84 3.69
CA LEU A 144 17.33 8.08 4.19
C LEU A 144 17.83 8.43 5.59
N GLU A 145 18.31 7.44 6.34
CA GLU A 145 18.90 7.65 7.66
C GLU A 145 20.22 8.41 7.50
N ARG A 146 20.44 9.42 8.34
CA ARG A 146 21.74 10.10 8.37
C ARG A 146 22.79 9.09 8.85
N PRO A 147 23.98 9.04 8.21
CA PRO A 147 25.08 8.20 8.67
C PRO A 147 25.54 8.55 10.09
#